data_AF-Q6VUA7-F1
#
_entry.id   AF-Q6VUA7-F1
#
_cell.length_a   1.000
_cell.length_b   1.000
_cell.length_c   1.000
_cell.angle_alpha   90.00
_cell.angle_beta   90.00
_cell.angle_gamma   90.00
#
_symmetry.space_group_name_H-M   'P 1'
#
loop_
_entity.id
_entity.type
_entity.pdbx_description
1 polymer ?
#
loop_
_entity_poly.entity_id
_entity_poly.type
_entity_poly.pdbx_seq_one_letter_code
_entity_poly.pdbx_strand_id
1 'polypeptide(L)'
;MPQYWAGGSHIADNRRKYMDPSYTYEKLRDIAEEDVVRLLAHRAPGEEYKSIHPPLEEMEEPECAVREMVEPTEGAKAGDRIRYVQFTDSMQFAPITPYQRALSALNRYRGIDPGVLSGRVIIEARERDVEKIAKELIDSELMDTARTGLRGRTVHGHAVRLDEKGMMFDALRRWSIDDSTGDVIYVKDMIGGAMDKEVVLGKPLPEDELRKRTTMYRNAQGGVWQEVDDPESMDVQSEIHWKRTVYGFQPWRTIENVKGGKKDIGVKNLKMFTPKGGVE
;
A
#
# COMPACT_ATOMS: atom_id res chain seq x y z
N MET A 1 -9.35 20.35 8.24
CA MET A 1 -8.63 19.27 7.50
C MET A 1 -8.78 17.97 8.28
N PRO A 2 -8.89 16.80 7.62
CA PRO A 2 -8.94 15.51 8.31
C PRO A 2 -7.66 15.27 9.14
N GLN A 3 -7.78 14.51 10.24
CA GLN A 3 -6.62 14.16 11.09
C GLN A 3 -5.88 12.90 10.60
N TYR A 4 -6.54 12.08 9.76
CA TYR A 4 -6.06 10.83 9.14
C TYR A 4 -5.64 9.69 10.07
N TRP A 5 -4.63 9.89 10.92
CA TRP A 5 -4.03 8.84 11.75
C TRP A 5 -3.48 9.42 13.07
N ALA A 6 -3.66 8.72 14.19
CA ALA A 6 -3.15 9.13 15.51
C ALA A 6 -1.70 8.65 15.74
N GLY A 7 -0.93 9.40 16.54
CA GLY A 7 0.45 9.07 16.88
C GLY A 7 1.39 10.27 16.77
N GLY A 8 2.39 10.32 17.65
CA GLY A 8 3.37 11.40 17.77
C GLY A 8 4.73 11.13 17.11
N SER A 9 4.91 9.96 16.47
CA SER A 9 6.16 9.63 15.77
C SER A 9 6.13 9.99 14.28
N HIS A 10 7.32 9.99 13.65
CA HIS A 10 7.45 10.16 12.20
C HIS A 10 6.76 9.04 11.40
N ILE A 11 6.61 7.85 11.99
CA ILE A 11 5.87 6.75 11.37
C ILE A 11 4.39 7.13 11.24
N ALA A 12 3.79 7.72 12.28
CA ALA A 12 2.42 8.22 12.22
C ALA A 12 2.29 9.41 11.26
N ASP A 13 3.28 10.31 11.21
CA ASP A 13 3.34 11.39 10.23
C ASP A 13 3.36 10.88 8.79
N ASN A 14 4.18 9.86 8.48
CA ASN A 14 4.22 9.25 7.16
C ASN A 14 2.87 8.65 6.78
N ARG A 15 2.15 8.01 7.73
CA ARG A 15 0.79 7.50 7.49
C ARG A 15 -0.18 8.63 7.12
N ARG A 16 -0.17 9.74 7.86
CA ARG A 16 -0.99 10.93 7.55
C ARG A 16 -0.63 11.49 6.19
N LYS A 17 0.66 11.73 5.94
CA LYS A 17 1.24 12.23 4.70
C LYS A 17 0.79 11.41 3.49
N TYR A 18 0.88 10.09 3.55
CA TYR A 18 0.50 9.23 2.43
C TYR A 18 -1.02 9.07 2.26
N MET A 19 -1.81 9.33 3.30
CA MET A 19 -3.28 9.38 3.20
C MET A 19 -3.82 10.71 2.66
N ASP A 20 -3.06 11.81 2.81
CA ASP A 20 -3.52 13.15 2.46
C ASP A 20 -3.42 13.43 0.95
N PRO A 21 -4.53 13.55 0.19
CA PRO A 21 -4.48 13.80 -1.26
C PRO A 21 -3.85 15.16 -1.64
N SER A 22 -3.69 16.09 -0.71
CA SER A 22 -2.97 17.34 -0.95
C SER A 22 -1.44 17.18 -0.96
N TYR A 23 -0.94 16.07 -0.40
CA TYR A 23 0.47 15.72 -0.46
C TYR A 23 0.79 15.03 -1.79
N THR A 24 1.70 15.62 -2.58
CA THR A 24 2.25 15.00 -3.78
C THR A 24 3.38 14.04 -3.41
N TYR A 25 3.26 12.78 -3.82
CA TYR A 25 4.33 11.81 -3.60
C TYR A 25 5.63 12.23 -4.26
N GLU A 26 6.73 12.04 -3.55
CA GLU A 26 8.05 12.21 -4.15
C GLU A 26 8.26 11.16 -5.25
N LYS A 27 8.63 11.62 -6.45
CA LYS A 27 8.96 10.77 -7.59
C LYS A 27 10.42 10.32 -7.49
N LEU A 28 10.66 9.02 -7.35
CA LEU A 28 11.99 8.42 -7.26
C LEU A 28 12.51 7.91 -8.61
N ARG A 29 11.61 7.66 -9.56
CA ARG A 29 11.91 7.15 -10.90
C ARG A 29 10.81 7.57 -11.89
N ASP A 30 11.05 7.36 -13.18
CA ASP A 30 10.06 7.63 -14.24
C ASP A 30 10.00 6.48 -15.23
N ILE A 31 9.07 5.56 -15.02
CA ILE A 31 8.87 4.40 -15.89
C ILE A 31 7.99 4.81 -17.08
N ALA A 32 8.43 4.53 -18.31
CA ALA A 32 7.64 4.81 -19.50
C ALA A 32 6.25 4.14 -19.40
N GLU A 33 5.20 4.79 -19.90
CA GLU A 33 3.84 4.26 -19.85
C GLU A 33 3.72 2.88 -20.50
N GLU A 34 4.39 2.68 -21.65
CA GLU A 34 4.45 1.37 -22.29
C GLU A 34 5.11 0.30 -21.41
N ASP A 35 6.06 0.68 -20.56
CA ASP A 35 6.76 -0.25 -19.67
C ASP A 35 5.91 -0.59 -18.46
N VAL A 36 5.06 0.33 -18.01
CA VAL A 36 4.00 0.00 -17.04
C VAL A 36 3.02 -1.02 -17.65
N VAL A 37 2.62 -0.85 -18.91
CA VAL A 37 1.77 -1.82 -19.62
C VAL A 37 2.45 -3.20 -19.69
N ARG A 38 3.74 -3.25 -20.06
CA ARG A 38 4.54 -4.48 -20.08
C ARG A 38 4.60 -5.16 -18.71
N LEU A 39 4.86 -4.40 -17.65
CA LEU A 39 4.92 -4.90 -16.29
C LEU A 39 3.58 -5.46 -15.82
N LEU A 40 2.46 -4.82 -16.15
CA LEU A 40 1.12 -5.28 -15.77
C LEU A 40 0.66 -6.49 -16.59
N ALA A 41 1.04 -6.57 -17.86
CA ALA A 41 0.75 -7.65 -18.79
C ALA A 41 -0.74 -8.00 -18.95
N HIS A 42 -1.64 -7.02 -18.82
CA HIS A 42 -3.08 -7.19 -19.11
C HIS A 42 -3.40 -7.07 -20.61
N ARG A 43 -2.55 -6.33 -21.32
CA ARG A 43 -2.54 -6.08 -22.77
C ARG A 43 -1.11 -5.78 -23.21
N ALA A 44 -0.84 -5.84 -24.52
CA ALA A 44 0.44 -5.40 -25.08
C ALA A 44 0.47 -3.87 -25.32
N PRO A 45 1.65 -3.21 -25.32
CA PRO A 45 1.77 -1.83 -25.76
C PRO A 45 1.21 -1.64 -27.18
N GLY A 46 0.38 -0.61 -27.36
CA GLY A 46 -0.33 -0.35 -28.63
C GLY A 46 -1.58 -1.21 -28.88
N GLU A 47 -1.86 -2.22 -28.04
CA GLU A 47 -3.14 -2.94 -28.09
C GLU A 47 -4.27 -2.05 -27.54
N GLU A 48 -5.39 -1.98 -28.28
CA GLU A 48 -6.61 -1.30 -27.85
C GLU A 48 -7.15 -1.86 -26.52
N TYR A 49 -7.74 -0.99 -25.70
CA TYR A 49 -8.43 -1.44 -24.49
C TYR A 49 -9.62 -2.32 -24.85
N LYS A 50 -9.76 -3.45 -24.15
CA LYS A 50 -10.91 -4.35 -24.31
C LYS A 50 -12.04 -3.89 -23.41
N SER A 51 -13.27 -4.06 -23.89
CA SER A 51 -14.48 -3.66 -23.17
C SER A 51 -15.24 -4.87 -22.59
N ILE A 52 -15.90 -4.67 -21.45
CA ILE A 52 -16.82 -5.64 -20.82
C ILE A 52 -18.30 -5.27 -21.01
N HIS A 53 -18.55 -4.03 -21.43
CA HIS A 53 -19.84 -3.52 -21.87
C HIS A 53 -19.58 -2.36 -22.86
N PRO A 54 -20.57 -1.96 -23.67
CA PRO A 54 -20.45 -0.76 -24.51
C PRO A 54 -20.10 0.49 -23.69
N PRO A 55 -19.56 1.56 -24.31
CA PRO A 55 -19.40 2.84 -23.64
C PRO A 55 -20.71 3.32 -23.01
N LEU A 56 -20.65 3.96 -21.84
CA LEU A 56 -21.84 4.38 -21.09
C LEU A 56 -22.71 5.37 -21.87
N GLU A 57 -22.10 6.19 -22.75
CA GLU A 57 -22.84 7.12 -23.62
C GLU A 57 -23.69 6.41 -24.69
N GLU A 58 -23.38 5.15 -24.99
CA GLU A 58 -24.11 4.30 -25.94
C GLU A 58 -25.15 3.41 -25.24
N MET A 59 -25.26 3.48 -23.90
CA MET A 59 -26.11 2.61 -23.10
C MET A 59 -27.35 3.34 -22.57
N GLU A 60 -28.49 2.66 -22.64
CA GLU A 60 -29.68 3.04 -21.87
C GLU A 60 -29.51 2.54 -20.43
N GLU A 61 -29.03 3.43 -19.57
CA GLU A 61 -28.83 3.13 -18.16
C GLU A 61 -30.11 3.37 -17.32
N PRO A 62 -30.31 2.64 -16.21
CA PRO A 62 -31.51 2.80 -15.37
C PRO A 62 -31.63 4.21 -14.77
N GLU A 63 -32.86 4.73 -14.67
CA GLU A 63 -33.17 5.95 -13.90
C GLU A 63 -32.74 5.74 -12.43
N CYS A 64 -31.65 6.39 -12.03
CA CYS A 64 -31.00 6.13 -10.76
C CYS A 64 -30.29 7.38 -10.26
N ALA A 65 -30.86 8.01 -9.23
CA ALA A 65 -30.35 9.26 -8.67
C ALA A 65 -28.86 9.17 -8.26
N VAL A 66 -28.41 8.03 -7.72
CA VAL A 66 -27.00 7.84 -7.35
C VAL A 66 -26.08 7.90 -8.57
N ARG A 67 -26.46 7.22 -9.66
CA ARG A 67 -25.69 7.20 -10.91
C ARG A 67 -25.58 8.61 -11.50
N GLU A 68 -26.69 9.34 -11.54
CA GLU A 68 -26.76 10.69 -12.10
C GLU A 68 -25.95 11.72 -11.29
N MET A 69 -25.77 11.49 -9.98
CA MET A 69 -24.97 12.36 -9.10
C MET A 69 -23.48 12.02 -9.08
N VAL A 70 -23.06 10.83 -9.57
CA VAL A 70 -21.70 10.33 -9.43
C VAL A 70 -21.02 10.17 -10.79
N GLU A 71 -20.07 11.05 -11.06
CA GLU A 71 -19.30 11.05 -12.31
C GLU A 71 -18.51 9.74 -12.50
N PRO A 72 -18.70 8.96 -13.58
CA PRO A 72 -17.90 7.77 -13.85
C PRO A 72 -16.44 8.12 -14.13
N THR A 73 -15.51 7.20 -13.84
CA THR A 73 -14.12 7.34 -14.28
C THR A 73 -13.99 7.14 -15.79
N GLU A 74 -12.88 7.55 -16.39
CA GLU A 74 -12.66 7.40 -17.84
C GLU A 74 -12.70 5.93 -18.27
N GLY A 75 -12.14 5.02 -17.46
CA GLY A 75 -12.24 3.59 -17.75
C GLY A 75 -13.66 3.04 -17.61
N ALA A 76 -14.47 3.59 -16.70
CA ALA A 76 -15.86 3.19 -16.55
C ALA A 76 -16.71 3.68 -17.73
N LYS A 77 -16.52 4.94 -18.16
CA LYS A 77 -17.19 5.53 -19.34
C LYS A 77 -16.95 4.70 -20.60
N ALA A 78 -15.72 4.27 -20.82
CA ALA A 78 -15.35 3.49 -22.01
C ALA A 78 -15.69 1.99 -21.92
N GLY A 79 -16.16 1.53 -20.75
CA GLY A 79 -16.50 0.14 -20.53
C GLY A 79 -15.30 -0.81 -20.44
N ASP A 80 -14.11 -0.32 -20.09
CA ASP A 80 -12.88 -1.11 -19.95
C ASP A 80 -13.08 -2.31 -19.02
N ARG A 81 -12.33 -3.40 -19.26
CA ARG A 81 -12.21 -4.49 -18.27
C ARG A 81 -11.76 -3.95 -16.91
N ILE A 82 -12.15 -4.65 -15.84
CA ILE A 82 -11.56 -4.44 -14.51
C ILE A 82 -10.30 -5.31 -14.43
N ARG A 83 -9.16 -4.67 -14.20
CA ARG A 83 -7.83 -5.27 -14.06
C ARG A 83 -7.18 -4.78 -12.77
N TYR A 84 -5.93 -5.16 -12.51
CA TYR A 84 -5.33 -4.94 -11.20
C TYR A 84 -3.84 -4.62 -11.22
N VAL A 85 -3.37 -4.00 -10.14
CA VAL A 85 -1.95 -3.92 -9.77
C VAL A 85 -1.80 -4.52 -8.37
N GLN A 86 -0.73 -5.28 -8.12
CA GLN A 86 -0.52 -5.92 -6.81
C GLN A 86 0.94 -5.80 -6.34
N PHE A 87 1.11 -5.38 -5.09
CA PHE A 87 2.42 -5.20 -4.44
C PHE A 87 2.60 -6.17 -3.29
N THR A 88 3.85 -6.54 -3.03
CA THR A 88 4.31 -7.19 -1.79
C THR A 88 5.28 -6.23 -1.11
N ASP A 89 5.11 -6.01 0.19
CA ASP A 89 5.93 -5.09 0.98
C ASP A 89 6.71 -5.84 2.07
N SER A 90 8.04 -5.78 2.02
CA SER A 90 8.93 -6.42 2.98
C SER A 90 8.74 -5.87 4.39
N MET A 91 8.76 -6.75 5.39
CA MET A 91 8.81 -6.40 6.82
C MET A 91 10.15 -5.79 7.25
N GLN A 92 11.13 -5.73 6.36
CA GLN A 92 12.40 -5.02 6.54
C GLN A 92 12.30 -3.62 5.93
N PHE A 93 11.40 -2.82 6.52
CA PHE A 93 11.25 -1.38 6.25
C PHE A 93 10.83 -0.99 4.83
N ALA A 94 9.93 -1.73 4.19
CA ALA A 94 9.26 -1.20 2.99
C ALA A 94 8.65 0.19 3.26
N PRO A 95 8.66 1.12 2.29
CA PRO A 95 8.23 2.50 2.50
C PRO A 95 6.76 2.64 2.92
N ILE A 96 5.90 1.74 2.48
CA ILE A 96 4.49 1.69 2.88
C ILE A 96 4.09 0.25 3.21
N THR A 97 3.10 0.11 4.11
CA THR A 97 2.58 -1.17 4.58
C THR A 97 1.19 -1.49 4.03
N PRO A 98 0.74 -2.76 4.08
CA PRO A 98 -0.48 -3.18 3.42
C PRO A 98 -1.75 -2.38 3.73
N TYR A 99 -2.04 -2.14 5.02
CA TYR A 99 -3.20 -1.34 5.42
C TYR A 99 -3.11 0.09 4.93
N GLN A 100 -1.91 0.68 5.00
CA GLN A 100 -1.67 2.06 4.58
C GLN A 100 -1.84 2.23 3.07
N ARG A 101 -1.50 1.22 2.25
CA ARG A 101 -1.78 1.24 0.80
C ARG A 101 -3.27 1.42 0.53
N ALA A 102 -4.14 0.62 1.15
CA ALA A 102 -5.58 0.72 0.92
C ALA A 102 -6.18 2.04 1.44
N LEU A 103 -5.77 2.49 2.64
CA LEU A 103 -6.24 3.75 3.20
C LEU A 103 -5.78 4.95 2.38
N SER A 104 -4.55 4.92 1.89
CA SER A 104 -4.02 5.93 0.98
C SER A 104 -4.79 5.93 -0.35
N ALA A 105 -4.98 4.75 -0.95
CA ALA A 105 -5.66 4.61 -2.22
C ALA A 105 -7.11 5.12 -2.16
N LEU A 106 -7.88 4.74 -1.12
CA LEU A 106 -9.27 5.18 -0.95
C LEU A 106 -9.42 6.68 -0.66
N ASN A 107 -8.37 7.36 -0.19
CA ASN A 107 -8.38 8.80 0.01
C ASN A 107 -7.96 9.59 -1.26
N ARG A 108 -7.33 8.92 -2.24
CA ARG A 108 -6.69 9.58 -3.39
C ARG A 108 -7.33 9.23 -4.73
N TYR A 109 -7.83 8.02 -4.90
CA TYR A 109 -8.32 7.50 -6.17
C TYR A 109 -9.83 7.25 -6.15
N ARG A 110 -10.47 7.46 -7.30
CA ARG A 110 -11.91 7.23 -7.50
C ARG A 110 -12.13 5.86 -8.13
N GLY A 111 -13.18 5.16 -7.72
CA GLY A 111 -13.65 3.94 -8.41
C GLY A 111 -12.67 2.76 -8.35
N ILE A 112 -12.05 2.54 -7.20
CA ILE A 112 -11.06 1.47 -6.96
C ILE A 112 -11.57 0.44 -5.95
N ASP A 113 -10.98 -0.76 -5.98
CA ASP A 113 -11.23 -1.86 -5.05
C ASP A 113 -9.90 -2.41 -4.48
N PRO A 114 -9.43 -1.89 -3.33
CA PRO A 114 -8.20 -2.36 -2.72
C PRO A 114 -8.42 -3.54 -1.76
N GLY A 115 -7.65 -4.61 -1.93
CA GLY A 115 -7.62 -5.78 -1.04
C GLY A 115 -6.33 -5.86 -0.22
N VAL A 116 -6.44 -5.97 1.11
CA VAL A 116 -5.30 -5.98 2.04
C VAL A 116 -5.05 -7.37 2.60
N LEU A 117 -3.81 -7.86 2.45
CA LEU A 117 -3.31 -9.08 3.07
C LEU A 117 -1.91 -8.83 3.65
N SER A 118 -1.38 -9.76 4.43
CA SER A 118 -0.02 -9.64 4.98
C SER A 118 1.05 -9.61 3.88
N GLY A 119 1.00 -10.55 2.94
CA GLY A 119 2.00 -10.71 1.88
C GLY A 119 1.67 -10.04 0.55
N ARG A 120 0.51 -9.39 0.42
CA ARG A 120 0.12 -8.70 -0.81
C ARG A 120 -0.96 -7.64 -0.59
N VAL A 121 -0.92 -6.58 -1.39
CA VAL A 121 -2.03 -5.64 -1.55
C VAL A 121 -2.35 -5.48 -3.02
N ILE A 122 -3.60 -5.73 -3.36
CA ILE A 122 -4.14 -5.57 -4.71
C ILE A 122 -4.96 -4.28 -4.77
N ILE A 123 -4.96 -3.62 -5.93
CA ILE A 123 -5.92 -2.59 -6.28
C ILE A 123 -6.53 -3.01 -7.62
N GLU A 124 -7.82 -3.30 -7.63
CA GLU A 124 -8.60 -3.52 -8.85
C GLU A 124 -9.30 -2.22 -9.27
N ALA A 125 -9.27 -1.92 -10.57
CA ALA A 125 -9.96 -0.77 -11.16
C ALA A 125 -10.14 -1.01 -12.66
N ARG A 126 -10.82 -0.09 -13.36
CA ARG A 126 -10.91 -0.14 -14.83
C ARG A 126 -9.51 -0.05 -15.45
N GLU A 127 -9.29 -0.76 -16.56
CA GLU A 127 -7.95 -1.04 -17.10
C GLU A 127 -7.09 0.22 -17.31
N ARG A 128 -7.59 1.26 -17.98
CA ARG A 128 -6.83 2.52 -18.14
C ARG A 128 -6.60 3.28 -16.83
N ASP A 129 -7.50 3.11 -15.86
CA ASP A 129 -7.39 3.79 -14.56
C ASP A 129 -6.32 3.10 -13.70
N VAL A 130 -6.28 1.77 -13.71
CA VAL A 130 -5.25 1.01 -12.99
C VAL A 130 -3.85 1.21 -13.59
N GLU A 131 -3.73 1.43 -14.90
CA GLU A 131 -2.44 1.79 -15.53
C GLU A 131 -1.88 3.11 -14.99
N LYS A 132 -2.73 4.15 -14.86
CA LYS A 132 -2.34 5.45 -14.28
C LYS A 132 -1.94 5.32 -12.82
N ILE A 133 -2.72 4.59 -12.03
CA ILE A 133 -2.44 4.32 -10.62
C ILE A 133 -1.12 3.53 -10.49
N ALA A 134 -0.93 2.48 -11.28
CA ALA A 134 0.29 1.69 -11.26
C ALA A 134 1.53 2.55 -11.56
N LYS A 135 1.47 3.41 -12.58
CA LYS A 135 2.58 4.32 -12.91
C LYS A 135 2.94 5.21 -11.72
N GLU A 136 1.97 5.90 -11.12
CA GLU A 136 2.22 6.78 -9.96
C GLU A 136 2.83 6.00 -8.77
N LEU A 137 2.28 4.82 -8.47
CA LEU A 137 2.77 3.99 -7.36
C LEU A 137 4.17 3.41 -7.61
N ILE A 138 4.49 3.03 -8.86
CA ILE A 138 5.81 2.52 -9.23
C ILE A 138 6.84 3.65 -9.26
N ASP A 139 6.46 4.83 -9.76
CA ASP A 139 7.35 5.99 -9.89
C ASP A 139 7.69 6.64 -8.54
N SER A 140 6.85 6.46 -7.53
CA SER A 140 6.91 7.22 -6.27
C SER A 140 7.73 6.56 -5.16
N GLU A 141 7.92 7.32 -4.07
CA GLU A 141 8.49 6.88 -2.80
C GLU A 141 7.74 5.73 -2.11
N LEU A 142 6.55 5.37 -2.59
CA LEU A 142 5.80 4.22 -2.10
C LEU A 142 6.32 2.87 -2.63
N MET A 143 7.28 2.90 -3.55
CA MET A 143 7.95 1.73 -4.08
C MET A 143 9.46 1.86 -3.96
N ASP A 144 10.03 1.02 -3.11
CA ASP A 144 11.46 0.73 -3.08
C ASP A 144 11.75 -0.53 -3.92
N THR A 145 12.81 -0.52 -4.73
CA THR A 145 13.07 -1.62 -5.67
C THR A 145 13.59 -2.90 -5.00
N ALA A 146 14.05 -2.85 -3.75
CA ALA A 146 14.46 -4.02 -2.98
C ALA A 146 13.40 -4.54 -2.00
N ARG A 147 12.65 -3.62 -1.38
CA ARG A 147 11.68 -3.88 -0.30
C ARG A 147 10.24 -3.93 -0.77
N THR A 148 9.96 -3.50 -2.00
CA THR A 148 8.65 -3.61 -2.62
C THR A 148 8.75 -4.40 -3.92
N GLY A 149 7.89 -5.40 -4.09
CA GLY A 149 7.82 -6.20 -5.31
C GLY A 149 6.46 -6.06 -5.99
N LEU A 150 6.46 -5.85 -7.30
CA LEU A 150 5.28 -5.97 -8.16
C LEU A 150 5.00 -7.46 -8.42
N ARG A 151 3.92 -8.00 -7.83
CA ARG A 151 3.67 -9.45 -7.79
C ARG A 151 2.18 -9.80 -7.85
N GLY A 152 1.69 -10.31 -8.97
CA GLY A 152 0.29 -10.76 -9.13
C GLY A 152 0.03 -12.17 -8.61
N ARG A 153 1.07 -13.02 -8.57
CA ARG A 153 1.05 -14.37 -8.00
C ARG A 153 2.37 -14.73 -7.34
N THR A 154 2.35 -15.85 -6.61
CA THR A 154 3.53 -16.40 -5.92
C THR A 154 4.22 -15.33 -5.09
N VAL A 155 3.47 -14.77 -4.14
CA VAL A 155 3.82 -13.54 -3.41
C VAL A 155 4.68 -13.78 -2.15
N HIS A 156 5.18 -15.00 -1.96
CA HIS A 156 6.01 -15.34 -0.80
C HIS A 156 7.27 -14.45 -0.77
N GLY A 157 7.60 -13.88 0.39
CA GLY A 157 8.78 -13.01 0.54
C GLY A 157 8.67 -11.96 1.64
N HIS A 158 7.49 -11.40 1.90
CA HIS A 158 7.34 -10.24 2.79
C HIS A 158 7.96 -10.42 4.20
N ALA A 159 7.86 -11.62 4.77
CA ALA A 159 8.38 -11.95 6.10
C ALA A 159 9.65 -12.84 6.05
N VAL A 160 10.19 -13.08 4.86
CA VAL A 160 11.44 -13.84 4.68
C VAL A 160 12.61 -12.91 5.01
N ARG A 161 13.77 -13.48 5.33
CA ARG A 161 15.03 -12.71 5.36
C ARG A 161 15.33 -12.18 3.96
N LEU A 162 16.01 -11.03 3.91
CA LEU A 162 16.58 -10.51 2.69
C LEU A 162 17.77 -11.38 2.26
N ASP A 163 18.11 -11.34 0.98
CA ASP A 163 19.36 -11.93 0.48
C ASP A 163 20.59 -11.06 0.81
N GLU A 164 21.78 -11.51 0.40
CA GLU A 164 23.04 -10.81 0.65
C GLU A 164 23.13 -9.42 -0.01
N LYS A 165 22.28 -9.13 -0.99
CA LYS A 165 22.16 -7.82 -1.64
C LYS A 165 21.04 -6.96 -1.05
N GLY A 166 20.38 -7.44 0.01
CA GLY A 166 19.29 -6.72 0.68
C GLY A 166 17.95 -6.79 -0.05
N MET A 167 17.77 -7.76 -0.97
CA MET A 167 16.56 -7.90 -1.77
C MET A 167 15.55 -8.84 -1.12
N MET A 168 14.27 -8.51 -1.30
CA MET A 168 13.18 -9.38 -0.90
C MET A 168 13.08 -10.60 -1.82
N PHE A 169 13.08 -11.79 -1.22
CA PHE A 169 12.93 -13.07 -1.93
C PHE A 169 11.77 -13.08 -2.93
N ASP A 170 12.02 -13.56 -4.15
CA ASP A 170 11.01 -13.84 -5.17
C ASP A 170 11.24 -15.20 -5.83
N ALA A 171 10.31 -16.15 -5.60
CA ALA A 171 10.40 -17.49 -6.17
C ALA A 171 10.29 -17.50 -7.71
N LEU A 172 9.66 -16.49 -8.32
CA LEU A 172 9.54 -16.41 -9.78
C LEU A 172 10.73 -15.70 -10.43
N ARG A 173 11.62 -15.10 -9.62
CA ARG A 173 12.79 -14.36 -10.11
C ARG A 173 12.38 -13.31 -11.16
N ARG A 174 11.39 -12.46 -10.82
CA ARG A 174 10.90 -11.43 -11.74
C ARG A 174 11.89 -10.28 -11.93
N TRP A 175 12.79 -10.09 -10.98
CA TRP A 175 13.84 -9.09 -11.05
C TRP A 175 15.23 -9.72 -11.12
N SER A 176 16.16 -8.96 -11.68
CA SER A 176 17.61 -9.13 -11.66
C SER A 176 18.26 -7.87 -11.09
N ILE A 177 19.53 -7.96 -10.68
CA ILE A 177 20.35 -6.80 -10.32
C ILE A 177 21.49 -6.72 -11.34
N ASP A 178 21.68 -5.54 -11.92
CA ASP A 178 22.90 -5.23 -12.66
C ASP A 178 24.05 -5.00 -11.66
N ASP A 179 25.04 -5.88 -11.64
CA ASP A 179 26.16 -5.80 -10.70
C ASP A 179 27.08 -4.59 -10.94
N SER A 180 27.02 -3.97 -12.12
CA SER A 180 27.84 -2.81 -12.46
C SER A 180 27.20 -1.50 -12.01
N THR A 181 25.87 -1.38 -12.10
CA THR A 181 25.15 -0.15 -11.75
C THR A 181 24.47 -0.23 -10.38
N GLY A 182 24.10 -1.43 -9.93
CA GLY A 182 23.25 -1.68 -8.78
C GLY A 182 21.75 -1.47 -9.07
N ASP A 183 21.36 -1.34 -10.34
CA ASP A 183 19.96 -1.16 -10.72
C ASP A 183 19.20 -2.48 -10.64
N VAL A 184 17.96 -2.39 -10.16
CA VAL A 184 17.00 -3.50 -10.19
C VAL A 184 16.26 -3.46 -11.52
N ILE A 185 16.29 -4.58 -12.23
CA ILE A 185 15.71 -4.74 -13.57
C ILE A 185 14.63 -5.81 -13.50
N TYR A 186 13.40 -5.46 -13.87
CA TYR A 186 12.35 -6.45 -14.07
C TYR A 186 12.56 -7.15 -15.42
N VAL A 187 12.75 -8.47 -15.36
CA VAL A 187 13.01 -9.36 -16.51
C VAL A 187 11.79 -10.23 -16.85
N LYS A 188 10.74 -10.14 -16.03
CA LYS A 188 9.42 -10.77 -16.25
C LYS A 188 8.33 -9.80 -15.83
N ASP A 189 7.12 -10.03 -16.31
CA ASP A 189 5.95 -9.25 -15.90
C ASP A 189 5.55 -9.53 -14.43
N MET A 190 4.51 -8.84 -13.95
CA MET A 190 3.97 -8.94 -12.60
C MET A 190 3.57 -10.38 -12.20
N ILE A 191 3.19 -11.25 -13.14
CA ILE A 191 2.82 -12.64 -12.89
C ILE A 191 3.92 -13.66 -13.23
N GLY A 192 5.07 -13.21 -13.72
CA GLY A 192 6.22 -14.04 -14.07
C GLY A 192 6.25 -14.52 -15.52
N GLY A 193 5.44 -13.93 -16.40
CA GLY A 193 5.49 -14.15 -17.84
C GLY A 193 6.68 -13.45 -18.51
N ALA A 194 6.99 -13.86 -19.73
CA ALA A 194 8.03 -13.24 -20.54
C ALA A 194 7.57 -11.86 -21.05
N MET A 195 8.47 -10.88 -21.02
CA MET A 195 8.27 -9.58 -21.65
C MET A 195 9.08 -9.50 -22.95
N ASP A 196 8.67 -8.62 -23.87
CA ASP A 196 9.38 -8.33 -25.12
C ASP A 196 10.69 -7.57 -24.89
N LYS A 197 10.81 -6.87 -23.75
CA LYS A 197 12.05 -6.26 -23.26
C LYS A 197 12.05 -6.18 -21.73
N GLU A 198 13.24 -5.97 -21.17
CA GLU A 198 13.44 -5.71 -19.74
C GLU A 198 13.01 -4.27 -19.36
N VAL A 199 12.70 -4.07 -18.07
CA VAL A 199 12.31 -2.75 -17.52
C VAL A 199 13.18 -2.41 -16.33
N VAL A 200 14.01 -1.36 -16.47
CA VAL A 200 14.90 -0.88 -15.41
C VAL A 200 14.11 -0.03 -14.42
N LEU A 201 14.07 -0.42 -13.14
CA LEU A 201 13.40 0.32 -12.07
C LEU A 201 14.33 1.23 -11.26
N GLY A 202 15.65 1.03 -11.41
CA GLY A 202 16.67 1.80 -10.70
C GLY A 202 17.09 1.19 -9.37
N LYS A 203 17.91 1.93 -8.62
CA LYS A 203 18.58 1.45 -7.41
C LYS A 203 17.64 1.36 -6.20
N PRO A 204 17.91 0.44 -5.26
CA PRO A 204 17.27 0.43 -3.95
C PRO A 204 17.61 1.68 -3.13
N LEU A 205 16.69 2.08 -2.26
CA LEU A 205 16.92 3.09 -1.25
C LEU A 205 17.91 2.58 -0.18
N PRO A 206 18.76 3.45 0.37
CA PRO A 206 19.59 3.09 1.51
C PRO A 206 18.74 2.88 2.77
N GLU A 207 19.23 2.05 3.71
CA GLU A 207 18.50 1.67 4.94
C GLU A 207 18.02 2.85 5.79
N ASP A 208 18.81 3.93 5.87
CA ASP A 208 18.41 5.12 6.62
C ASP A 208 17.23 5.84 5.98
N GLU A 209 17.14 5.84 4.65
CA GLU A 209 15.99 6.41 3.93
C GLU A 209 14.75 5.53 4.10
N LEU A 210 14.92 4.20 4.08
CA LEU A 210 13.83 3.26 4.37
C LEU A 210 13.24 3.48 5.77
N ARG A 211 14.10 3.63 6.79
CA ARG A 211 13.65 3.91 8.18
C ARG A 211 12.93 5.26 8.32
N LYS A 212 13.32 6.27 7.54
CA LYS A 212 12.66 7.58 7.52
C LYS A 212 11.30 7.55 6.83
N ARG A 213 11.16 6.77 5.75
CA ARG A 213 9.97 6.75 4.88
C ARG A 213 8.92 5.74 5.30
N THR A 214 9.34 4.65 5.94
CA THR A 214 8.44 3.54 6.27
C THR A 214 7.23 3.98 7.10
N THR A 215 6.10 3.30 6.90
CA THR A 215 4.89 3.44 7.72
C THR A 215 4.78 2.36 8.80
N MET A 216 5.80 1.52 9.00
CA MET A 216 5.76 0.45 10.01
C MET A 216 6.43 0.85 11.31
N TYR A 217 5.81 0.47 12.43
CA TYR A 217 6.54 0.33 13.69
C TYR A 217 7.25 -1.02 13.69
N ARG A 218 8.52 -1.04 14.08
CA ARG A 218 9.34 -2.25 14.13
C ARG A 218 10.43 -2.08 15.19
N ASN A 219 10.28 -2.76 16.32
CA ASN A 219 11.30 -2.79 17.38
C ASN A 219 12.45 -3.75 17.02
N ALA A 220 13.17 -3.44 15.94
CA ALA A 220 14.29 -4.22 15.44
C ALA A 220 15.10 -3.35 14.47
N GLN A 221 16.41 -3.61 14.32
CA GLN A 221 17.27 -2.95 13.31
C GLN A 221 17.15 -1.40 13.27
N GLY A 222 17.03 -0.77 14.43
CA GLY A 222 16.93 0.69 14.56
C GLY A 222 15.56 1.30 14.21
N GLY A 223 14.52 0.49 14.05
CA GLY A 223 13.16 0.98 13.83
C GLY A 223 12.49 1.54 15.10
N VAL A 224 11.32 2.16 14.91
CA VAL A 224 10.52 2.75 16.00
C VAL A 224 9.82 1.67 16.80
N TRP A 225 9.95 1.72 18.12
CA TRP A 225 9.28 0.82 19.05
C TRP A 225 7.94 1.44 19.49
N GLN A 226 6.84 0.97 18.91
CA GLN A 226 5.50 1.55 19.05
C GLN A 226 5.12 1.96 20.48
N GLU A 227 5.10 1.03 21.44
CA GLU A 227 4.64 1.29 22.81
C GLU A 227 5.55 2.23 23.62
N VAL A 228 6.82 2.37 23.21
CA VAL A 228 7.82 3.18 23.92
C VAL A 228 7.97 4.56 23.28
N ASP A 229 8.07 4.59 21.96
CA ASP A 229 8.38 5.78 21.19
C ASP A 229 7.09 6.49 20.67
N ASP A 230 5.93 5.81 20.65
CA ASP A 230 4.66 6.37 20.18
C ASP A 230 3.42 5.79 20.92
N PRO A 231 3.30 6.01 22.24
CA PRO A 231 2.20 5.48 23.04
C PRO A 231 0.81 5.95 22.54
N GLU A 232 0.71 7.15 21.96
CA GLU A 232 -0.54 7.69 21.41
C GLU A 232 -1.14 6.74 20.35
N SER A 233 -0.30 6.08 19.54
CA SER A 233 -0.75 5.10 18.55
C SER A 233 -1.59 3.99 19.19
N MET A 234 -1.17 3.45 20.33
CA MET A 234 -1.84 2.33 20.99
C MET A 234 -2.92 2.79 21.96
N ASP A 235 -2.81 4.00 22.48
CA ASP A 235 -3.83 4.63 23.31
C ASP A 235 -5.14 4.81 22.53
N VAL A 236 -5.06 5.38 21.31
CA VAL A 236 -6.22 5.56 20.43
C VAL A 236 -6.73 4.22 19.88
N GLN A 237 -5.84 3.31 19.46
CA GLN A 237 -6.26 1.99 18.98
C GLN A 237 -6.98 1.18 20.07
N SER A 238 -6.46 1.23 21.30
CA SER A 238 -7.10 0.62 22.46
C SER A 238 -8.43 1.28 22.77
N GLU A 239 -8.55 2.60 22.63
CA GLU A 239 -9.81 3.30 22.81
C GLU A 239 -10.89 2.84 21.83
N ILE A 240 -10.54 2.66 20.55
CA ILE A 240 -11.44 2.07 19.55
C ILE A 240 -11.87 0.67 19.96
N HIS A 241 -10.93 -0.17 20.42
CA HIS A 241 -11.23 -1.52 20.91
C HIS A 241 -12.29 -1.47 22.03
N TRP A 242 -12.05 -0.69 23.08
CA TRP A 242 -12.95 -0.66 24.23
C TRP A 242 -14.32 -0.07 23.91
N LYS A 243 -14.38 0.98 23.08
CA LYS A 243 -15.65 1.52 22.58
C LYS A 243 -16.43 0.47 21.81
N ARG A 244 -15.79 -0.27 20.90
CA ARG A 244 -16.44 -1.38 20.17
C ARG A 244 -16.92 -2.49 21.10
N THR A 245 -16.14 -2.85 22.11
CA THR A 245 -16.54 -3.85 23.12
C THR A 245 -17.78 -3.40 23.89
N VAL A 246 -17.80 -2.15 24.38
CA VAL A 246 -18.92 -1.62 25.15
C VAL A 246 -20.18 -1.47 24.28
N TYR A 247 -20.04 -0.90 23.08
CA TYR A 247 -21.17 -0.69 22.19
C TYR A 247 -21.68 -2.01 21.59
N GLY A 248 -20.81 -3.02 21.46
CA GLY A 248 -21.22 -4.38 21.12
C GLY A 248 -22.04 -5.05 22.22
N PHE A 249 -21.74 -4.77 23.49
CA PHE A 249 -22.56 -5.24 24.61
C PHE A 249 -23.91 -4.51 24.69
N GLN A 250 -23.88 -3.17 24.67
CA GLN A 250 -25.08 -2.31 24.66
C GLN A 250 -24.79 -1.03 23.86
N PRO A 251 -25.32 -0.86 22.64
CA PRO A 251 -24.94 0.22 21.73
C PRO A 251 -25.10 1.64 22.27
N TRP A 252 -26.05 1.86 23.19
CA TRP A 252 -26.31 3.17 23.79
C TRP A 252 -25.51 3.45 25.07
N ARG A 253 -24.78 2.46 25.61
CA ARG A 253 -23.95 2.65 26.82
C ARG A 253 -22.75 3.53 26.49
N THR A 254 -22.34 4.37 27.43
CA THR A 254 -21.01 4.99 27.43
C THR A 254 -20.05 4.16 28.27
N ILE A 255 -18.75 4.20 27.94
CA ILE A 255 -17.70 3.43 28.64
C ILE A 255 -17.64 3.78 30.14
N GLU A 256 -17.87 5.04 30.49
CA GLU A 256 -17.92 5.55 31.87
C GLU A 256 -19.03 4.89 32.70
N ASN A 257 -20.11 4.48 32.05
CA ASN A 257 -21.27 3.85 32.68
C ASN A 257 -21.14 2.32 32.80
N VAL A 258 -20.00 1.75 32.40
CA VAL A 258 -19.70 0.32 32.55
C VAL A 258 -18.88 0.11 33.81
N LYS A 259 -19.28 -0.85 34.66
CA LYS A 259 -18.52 -1.22 35.86
C LYS A 259 -17.10 -1.64 35.45
N GLY A 260 -16.08 -0.93 35.95
CA GLY A 260 -14.69 -1.18 35.58
C GLY A 260 -14.30 -0.66 34.20
N GLY A 261 -15.14 0.18 33.57
CA GLY A 261 -14.81 0.88 32.34
C GLY A 261 -13.55 1.74 32.49
N LYS A 262 -12.91 2.05 31.35
CA LYS A 262 -11.76 2.94 31.34
C LYS A 262 -12.10 4.28 31.97
N LYS A 263 -11.13 4.83 32.70
CA LYS A 263 -11.23 6.16 33.33
C LYS A 263 -10.66 7.28 32.47
N ASP A 264 -9.77 6.94 31.54
CA ASP A 264 -9.12 7.86 30.61
C ASP A 264 -8.59 7.06 29.41
N ILE A 265 -8.15 7.76 28.37
CA ILE A 265 -7.39 7.20 27.26
C ILE A 265 -6.00 6.78 27.76
N GLY A 266 -5.51 5.65 27.24
CA GLY A 266 -4.23 5.06 27.63
C GLY A 266 -4.20 4.37 28.99
N VAL A 267 -2.99 4.01 29.43
CA VAL A 267 -2.72 3.27 30.68
C VAL A 267 -1.47 3.81 31.39
N LYS A 268 -1.48 3.81 32.74
CA LYS A 268 -0.39 4.41 33.53
C LYS A 268 0.76 3.46 33.87
N ASN A 269 0.50 2.16 33.94
CA ASN A 269 1.43 1.17 34.47
C ASN A 269 1.90 0.17 33.42
N LEU A 270 1.98 0.60 32.15
CA LEU A 270 2.47 -0.25 31.07
C LEU A 270 3.97 -0.52 31.27
N LYS A 271 4.36 -1.79 31.19
CA LYS A 271 5.76 -2.23 31.30
C LYS A 271 6.12 -3.03 30.07
N MET A 272 7.32 -2.80 29.57
CA MET A 272 7.91 -3.56 28.48
C MET A 272 8.81 -4.67 29.01
N PHE A 273 8.82 -5.81 28.33
CA PHE A 273 9.56 -7.01 28.72
C PHE A 273 10.50 -7.51 27.61
N THR A 274 10.80 -6.65 26.66
CA THR A 274 11.77 -6.89 25.59
C THR A 274 12.71 -5.68 25.51
N PRO A 275 13.95 -5.82 25.03
CA PRO A 275 14.84 -4.68 24.89
C PRO A 275 14.50 -3.91 23.61
N LYS A 276 15.03 -2.68 23.49
CA LYS A 276 15.03 -1.98 22.21
C LYS A 276 15.88 -2.77 21.22
N GLY A 277 15.31 -3.10 20.06
CA GLY A 277 15.91 -3.98 19.05
C GLY A 277 15.57 -5.47 19.21
N GLY A 278 15.01 -5.90 20.35
CA GLY A 278 14.43 -7.23 20.57
C GLY A 278 15.40 -8.41 20.71
N VAL A 279 16.72 -8.20 20.69
CA VAL A 279 17.74 -9.25 20.83
C VAL A 279 18.32 -9.23 22.24
N GLU A 280 18.33 -10.38 22.92
CA GLU A 280 18.93 -10.62 24.25
C GLU A 280 19.92 -11.79 24.20
#